data_AF-A0A4Q2DIK0-F1
#
_entry.id   AF-A0A4Q2DIK0-F1
#
_cell.length_a   1.000
_cell.length_b   1.000
_cell.length_c   1.000
_cell.angle_alpha   90.00
_cell.angle_beta   90.00
_cell.angle_gamma   90.00
#
_symmetry.space_group_name_H-M   'P 1'
#
loop_
_entity.id
_entity.type
_entity.pdbx_description
1 polymer ?
#
loop_
_entity_poly.entity_id
_entity_poly.type
_entity_poly.pdbx_seq_one_letter_code
_entity_poly.pdbx_strand_id
1 'polypeptide(L)'
;MIPGCGLCFFSFIQTPAFLLPCGHCYCEECFKFSAKHDFPCWYRCNNSLPISIKDGKLLRFKFSETREEDDKKVVIAHKQATRRDRDIVDITIDQNQPELDNAQATTIDHMKARAALIASMEDTMIPYDMVVLELQKANGHLAEMIVEHESLEASHREAIRKLDSARFALLRLIFETSPK
;
A
#
# COMPACT_ATOMS: atom_id res chain seq x y z
N MET A 1 40.83 11.80 26.65
CA MET A 1 39.58 11.23 27.21
C MET A 1 39.57 9.75 26.82
N ILE A 2 39.54 8.84 27.79
CA ILE A 2 39.55 7.39 27.52
C ILE A 2 38.12 6.99 27.13
N PRO A 3 37.91 6.25 26.02
CA PRO A 3 36.57 5.81 25.63
C PRO A 3 35.97 4.86 26.68
N GLY A 4 34.67 4.99 26.92
CA GLY A 4 33.94 4.22 27.93
C GLY A 4 32.69 3.55 27.37
N CYS A 5 32.14 2.63 28.17
CA CYS A 5 30.93 1.88 27.83
C CYS A 5 29.70 2.79 27.75
N GLY A 6 28.90 2.64 26.70
CA GLY A 6 27.64 3.37 26.53
C GLY A 6 26.54 3.05 27.54
N LEU A 7 26.73 2.03 28.40
CA LEU A 7 25.77 1.63 29.44
C LEU A 7 26.29 1.91 30.85
N CYS A 8 27.45 1.36 31.21
CA CYS A 8 28.01 1.50 32.57
C CYS A 8 29.03 2.64 32.70
N PHE A 9 29.38 3.32 31.61
CA PHE A 9 30.35 4.43 31.56
C PHE A 9 31.79 4.10 32.00
N PHE A 10 32.08 2.84 32.34
CA PHE A 10 33.45 2.41 32.65
C PHE A 10 34.37 2.50 31.42
N SER A 11 35.59 2.96 31.65
CA SER A 11 36.64 3.10 30.64
C SER A 11 37.16 1.74 30.16
N PHE A 12 37.45 1.61 28.87
CA PHE A 12 37.89 0.35 28.26
C PHE A 12 39.37 -0.04 28.48
N ILE A 13 39.99 0.38 29.59
CA ILE A 13 41.44 0.27 29.79
C ILE A 13 41.91 -1.20 29.87
N GLN A 14 41.13 -2.06 30.51
CA GLN A 14 41.46 -3.49 30.70
C GLN A 14 40.35 -4.44 30.28
N THR A 15 39.23 -3.92 29.79
CA THR A 15 38.06 -4.72 29.42
C THR A 15 37.88 -4.72 27.90
N PRO A 16 37.66 -5.89 27.26
CA PRO A 16 37.28 -5.95 25.86
C PRO A 16 36.01 -5.14 25.63
N ALA A 17 36.00 -4.39 24.52
CA ALA A 17 34.83 -3.62 24.12
C ALA A 17 34.24 -4.17 22.83
N PHE A 18 32.92 -4.07 22.69
CA PHE A 18 32.18 -4.46 21.51
C PHE A 18 31.62 -3.22 20.85
N LEU A 19 32.02 -3.00 19.60
CA LEU A 19 31.47 -1.97 18.73
C LEU A 19 30.24 -2.51 18.02
N LEU A 20 29.11 -1.82 18.17
CA LEU A 20 27.92 -2.10 17.38
C LEU A 20 28.02 -1.47 15.97
N PRO A 21 27.21 -1.92 15.00
CA PRO A 21 27.18 -1.33 13.66
C PRO A 21 26.83 0.17 13.67
N CYS A 22 26.08 0.62 14.68
CA CYS A 22 25.72 2.02 14.87
C CYS A 22 26.86 2.90 15.42
N GLY A 23 28.05 2.36 15.68
CA GLY A 23 29.21 3.13 16.15
C GLY A 23 29.37 3.25 17.67
N HIS A 24 28.41 2.76 18.46
CA HIS A 24 28.48 2.79 19.94
C HIS A 24 29.20 1.56 20.51
N CYS A 25 29.94 1.77 21.59
CA CYS A 25 30.76 0.74 22.24
C CYS A 25 30.20 0.32 23.60
N TYR A 26 30.28 -0.97 23.91
CA TYR A 26 29.89 -1.55 25.20
C TYR A 26 31.03 -2.40 25.76
N CYS A 27 31.18 -2.50 27.09
CA CYS A 27 32.05 -3.54 27.64
C CYS A 27 31.41 -4.90 27.40
N GLU A 28 32.20 -5.97 27.46
CA GLU A 28 31.73 -7.34 27.22
C GLU A 28 30.50 -7.71 28.05
N GLU A 29 30.48 -7.36 29.34
CA GLU A 29 29.36 -7.66 30.24
C GLU A 29 28.08 -6.95 29.80
N CYS A 30 28.16 -5.65 29.54
CA CYS A 30 27.01 -4.85 29.09
C CYS A 30 26.51 -5.29 27.71
N PHE A 31 27.41 -5.64 26.78
CA PHE A 31 27.03 -6.16 25.48
C PHE A 31 26.28 -7.49 25.60
N LYS A 32 26.83 -8.45 26.36
CA LYS A 32 26.21 -9.76 26.59
C LYS A 32 24.88 -9.63 27.32
N PHE A 33 24.78 -8.71 28.29
CA PHE A 33 23.53 -8.41 28.98
C PHE A 33 22.48 -7.88 28.00
N SER A 34 22.82 -6.86 27.21
CA SER A 34 21.89 -6.29 26.22
C SER A 34 21.43 -7.33 25.20
N ALA A 35 22.35 -8.16 24.70
CA ALA A 35 22.03 -9.18 23.72
C ALA A 35 21.23 -10.37 24.28
N LYS A 36 21.40 -10.70 25.57
CA LYS A 36 20.63 -11.76 26.23
C LYS A 36 19.19 -11.34 26.53
N HIS A 37 18.96 -10.06 26.77
CA HIS A 37 17.67 -9.51 27.16
C HIS A 37 16.97 -8.74 26.03
N ASP A 38 17.45 -8.90 24.79
CA ASP A 38 16.93 -8.24 23.59
C ASP A 38 16.82 -6.71 23.74
N PHE A 39 17.74 -6.10 24.51
CA PHE A 39 17.77 -4.66 24.64
C PHE A 39 18.36 -4.02 23.38
N PRO A 40 17.74 -2.94 22.89
CA PRO A 40 18.32 -2.16 21.81
C PRO A 40 19.56 -1.40 22.28
N CYS A 41 20.23 -0.74 21.34
CA CYS A 41 21.23 0.26 21.68
C CYS A 41 20.64 1.28 22.66
N TRP A 42 21.36 1.58 23.74
CA TRP A 42 20.93 2.54 24.78
C TRP A 42 20.68 3.94 24.21
N TYR A 43 21.41 4.31 23.15
CA TYR A 43 21.23 5.54 22.39
C TYR A 43 20.08 5.46 21.36
N ARG A 44 19.28 4.38 21.38
CA ARG A 44 18.12 4.12 20.51
C ARG A 44 18.42 4.22 19.02
N CYS A 45 19.64 3.88 18.63
CA CYS A 45 20.02 3.82 17.22
C CYS A 45 19.29 2.67 16.50
N ASN A 46 19.19 2.77 15.17
CA ASN A 46 18.62 1.72 14.31
C ASN A 46 17.18 1.31 14.71
N ASN A 47 16.29 2.29 14.85
CA ASN A 47 14.87 2.09 15.17
C ASN A 47 14.58 1.23 16.40
N SER A 48 15.46 1.25 17.41
CA SER A 48 15.31 0.44 18.63
C SER A 48 15.23 -1.06 18.39
N LEU A 49 15.87 -1.56 17.32
CA LEU A 49 16.02 -3.00 17.11
C LEU A 49 16.89 -3.62 18.22
N PRO A 50 16.53 -4.83 18.72
CA PRO A 50 17.33 -5.57 19.68
C PRO A 50 18.75 -5.81 19.18
N ILE A 51 19.73 -5.71 20.08
CA ILE A 51 21.11 -6.07 19.79
C ILE A 51 21.24 -7.60 19.81
N SER A 52 21.86 -8.18 18.79
CA SER A 52 22.26 -9.58 18.77
C SER A 52 23.74 -9.75 19.12
N ILE A 53 24.12 -10.93 19.62
CA ILE A 53 25.53 -11.32 19.83
C ILE A 53 26.33 -11.18 18.53
N LYS A 54 25.69 -11.38 17.37
CA LYS A 54 26.33 -11.28 16.06
C LYS A 54 26.68 -9.85 15.66
N ASP A 55 26.02 -8.86 16.25
CA ASP A 55 26.20 -7.46 15.90
C ASP A 55 27.46 -6.85 16.54
N GLY A 56 27.96 -7.46 17.61
CA GLY A 56 29.12 -6.96 18.33
C GLY A 56 30.44 -7.32 17.66
N LYS A 57 31.17 -6.31 17.19
CA LYS A 57 32.56 -6.46 16.75
C LYS A 57 33.51 -6.19 17.91
N LEU A 58 34.28 -7.20 18.32
CA LEU A 58 35.28 -7.04 19.36
C LEU A 58 36.36 -6.03 18.94
N LEU A 59 36.46 -4.92 19.69
CA LEU A 59 37.54 -3.96 19.61
C LEU A 59 38.70 -4.43 20.49
N ARG A 60 39.81 -4.76 19.84
CA ARG A 60 41.07 -5.04 20.54
C ARG A 60 41.78 -3.71 20.80
N PHE A 61 41.48 -3.09 21.94
CA PHE A 61 42.26 -1.94 22.38
C PHE A 61 43.62 -2.42 22.88
N LYS A 62 44.70 -1.88 22.29
CA LYS A 62 46.05 -2.00 22.81
C LYS A 62 46.51 -0.60 23.18
N PHE A 63 46.47 -0.28 24.47
CA PHE A 63 47.05 0.95 24.98
C PHE A 63 48.55 0.73 25.17
N SER A 64 49.32 1.01 24.13
CA SER A 64 50.78 1.17 24.23
C SER A 64 51.09 2.65 24.44
N GLU A 65 52.15 2.96 25.17
CA GLU A 65 52.73 4.31 25.12
C GLU A 65 53.09 4.62 23.66
N THR A 66 52.37 5.57 23.07
CA THR A 66 52.68 6.09 21.74
C THR A 66 53.44 7.39 21.89
N ARG A 67 54.37 7.63 20.96
CA ARG A 67 54.98 8.95 20.81
C ARG A 67 54.11 9.79 19.87
N GLU A 68 54.25 11.12 19.95
CA GLU A 68 53.51 12.04 19.06
C GLU A 68 53.70 11.72 17.57
N GLU A 69 54.86 11.17 17.20
CA GLU A 69 55.18 10.72 15.83
C GLU A 69 54.34 9.51 15.39
N ASP A 70 54.04 8.59 16.30
CA ASP A 70 53.22 7.41 16.03
C ASP A 70 51.74 7.79 15.91
N ASP A 71 51.28 8.70 16.78
CA ASP A 71 49.93 9.26 16.70
C ASP A 71 49.71 10.02 15.37
N LYS A 72 50.69 10.81 14.93
CA LYS A 72 50.66 11.49 13.62
C LYS A 72 50.50 10.50 12.47
N LYS A 73 51.24 9.39 12.48
CA LYS A 73 51.13 8.34 11.44
C LYS A 73 49.75 7.71 11.41
N VAL A 74 49.18 7.40 12.58
CA VAL A 74 47.84 6.82 12.70
C VAL A 74 46.78 7.79 12.19
N VAL A 75 46.86 9.08 12.55
CA VAL A 75 45.93 10.11 12.07
C VAL A 75 46.02 10.27 10.55
N ILE A 76 47.22 10.28 9.98
CA ILE A 76 47.41 10.36 8.53
C ILE A 76 46.82 9.12 7.84
N ALA A 77 47.12 7.93 8.34
CA ALA A 77 46.59 6.67 7.79
C ALA A 77 45.06 6.63 7.85
N HIS A 78 44.46 7.08 8.95
CA HIS A 78 43.01 7.18 9.10
C HIS A 78 42.40 8.14 8.09
N LYS A 79 42.95 9.37 7.96
CA LYS A 79 42.49 10.34 6.95
C LYS A 79 42.58 9.79 5.53
N GLN A 80 43.64 9.06 5.21
CA GLN A 80 43.82 8.43 3.90
C GLN A 80 42.82 7.30 3.66
N ALA A 81 42.49 6.50 4.68
CA ALA A 81 41.48 5.45 4.59
C ALA A 81 40.09 6.06 4.38
N THR A 82 39.69 7.04 5.20
CA THR A 82 38.40 7.73 5.05
C THR A 82 38.25 8.39 3.67
N ARG A 83 39.32 8.96 3.13
CA ARG A 83 39.29 9.53 1.77
C ARG A 83 39.03 8.46 0.71
N ARG A 84 39.71 7.30 0.80
CA ARG A 84 39.48 6.18 -0.11
C ARG A 84 38.06 5.64 -0.02
N ASP A 85 37.52 5.49 1.19
CA ASP A 85 36.14 5.03 1.38
C ASP A 85 35.14 6.00 0.74
N ARG A 86 35.38 7.30 0.86
CA ARG A 86 34.57 8.33 0.19
C ARG A 86 34.65 8.20 -1.34
N ASP A 87 35.86 8.09 -1.88
CA ASP A 87 36.05 7.95 -3.33
C ASP A 87 35.34 6.69 -3.88
N ILE A 88 35.32 5.59 -3.12
CA ILE A 88 34.58 4.36 -3.49
C ILE A 88 33.07 4.60 -3.49
N VAL A 89 32.54 5.31 -2.49
CA VAL A 89 31.11 5.64 -2.42
C VAL A 89 30.71 6.53 -3.60
N ASP A 90 31.51 7.55 -3.91
CA ASP A 90 31.25 8.46 -5.03
C ASP A 90 31.24 7.69 -6.36
N ILE A 91 32.21 6.80 -6.60
CA ILE A 91 32.23 5.91 -7.79
C ILE A 91 30.99 5.01 -7.83
N THR A 92 30.57 4.47 -6.68
CA THR A 92 29.40 3.58 -6.61
C THR A 92 28.12 4.34 -6.93
N ILE A 93 28.00 5.59 -6.48
CA ILE A 93 26.87 6.46 -6.82
C ILE A 93 26.88 6.73 -8.33
N ASP A 94 28.00 7.16 -8.89
CA ASP A 94 28.13 7.48 -10.32
C ASP A 94 27.83 6.25 -11.21
N GLN A 95 28.26 5.06 -10.80
CA GLN A 95 27.99 3.81 -11.52
C GLN A 95 26.50 3.41 -11.50
N ASN A 96 25.79 3.70 -10.41
CA ASN A 96 24.37 3.35 -10.26
C ASN A 96 23.42 4.46 -10.75
N GLN A 97 23.92 5.67 -11.01
CA GLN A 97 23.12 6.79 -11.49
C GLN A 97 22.31 6.47 -12.75
N PRO A 98 22.86 5.78 -13.78
CA PRO A 98 22.08 5.42 -14.97
C PRO A 98 20.91 4.47 -14.69
N GLU A 99 21.09 3.52 -13.75
CA GLU A 99 20.01 2.62 -13.35
C GLU A 99 18.91 3.38 -12.61
N LEU A 100 19.30 4.33 -11.75
CA LEU A 100 18.36 5.19 -11.03
C LEU A 100 17.56 6.07 -12.00
N ASP A 101 18.22 6.68 -12.97
CA ASP A 101 17.59 7.51 -14.00
C ASP A 101 16.63 6.69 -14.87
N ASN A 102 17.03 5.47 -15.24
CA ASN A 102 16.18 4.56 -16.00
C ASN A 102 14.95 4.09 -15.19
N ALA A 103 15.12 3.79 -13.90
CA ALA A 103 14.03 3.45 -13.01
C ALA A 103 13.04 4.61 -12.84
N GLN A 104 13.54 5.85 -12.75
CA GLN A 104 12.71 7.05 -12.72
C GLN A 104 11.94 7.25 -14.03
N ALA A 105 12.59 7.13 -15.18
CA ALA A 105 11.94 7.23 -16.49
C ALA A 105 10.84 6.18 -16.65
N THR A 106 11.14 4.93 -16.31
CA THR A 106 10.18 3.81 -16.34
C THR A 106 8.97 4.08 -15.44
N THR A 107 9.19 4.64 -14.24
CA THR A 107 8.12 5.01 -13.32
C THR A 107 7.22 6.09 -13.92
N ILE A 108 7.80 7.13 -14.53
CA ILE A 108 7.05 8.20 -15.20
C ILE A 108 6.19 7.64 -16.34
N ASP A 109 6.75 6.73 -17.14
CA ASP A 109 6.02 6.12 -18.26
C ASP A 109 4.86 5.24 -17.78
N HIS A 110 5.04 4.46 -16.71
CA HIS A 110 3.96 3.72 -16.08
C HIS A 110 2.86 4.65 -15.54
N MET A 111 3.23 5.78 -14.93
CA MET A 111 2.25 6.76 -14.44
C MET A 111 1.44 7.36 -15.60
N LYS A 112 2.08 7.70 -16.72
CA LYS A 112 1.39 8.20 -17.92
C LYS A 112 0.47 7.16 -18.52
N ALA A 113 0.93 5.91 -18.67
CA ALA A 113 0.12 4.81 -19.19
C ALA A 113 -1.12 4.56 -18.31
N ARG A 114 -0.95 4.60 -16.98
CA ARG A 114 -2.07 4.46 -16.04
C ARG A 114 -3.06 5.62 -16.16
N ALA A 115 -2.59 6.86 -16.27
CA ALA A 115 -3.46 8.01 -16.47
C ALA A 115 -4.27 7.91 -17.77
N ALA A 116 -3.64 7.48 -18.86
CA ALA A 116 -4.32 7.25 -20.14
C ALA A 116 -5.39 6.14 -20.06
N LEU A 117 -5.10 5.05 -19.33
CA LEU A 117 -6.07 3.98 -19.11
C LEU A 117 -7.28 4.47 -18.32
N ILE A 118 -7.06 5.26 -17.26
CA ILE A 118 -8.16 5.84 -16.46
C ILE A 118 -9.04 6.74 -17.32
N ALA A 119 -8.44 7.64 -18.12
CA ALA A 119 -9.20 8.49 -19.03
C ALA A 119 -10.03 7.67 -20.04
N SER A 120 -9.45 6.61 -20.61
CA SER A 120 -10.18 5.71 -21.51
C SER A 120 -11.33 4.98 -20.81
N MET A 121 -11.20 4.64 -19.53
CA MET A 121 -12.29 4.03 -18.76
C MET A 121 -13.41 5.05 -18.49
N GLU A 122 -13.06 6.28 -18.13
CA GLU A 122 -14.04 7.36 -17.94
C GLU A 122 -14.82 7.66 -19.23
N ASP A 123 -14.12 7.73 -20.37
CA ASP A 123 -14.74 7.93 -21.69
C ASP A 123 -15.70 6.80 -22.09
N THR A 124 -15.46 5.56 -21.61
CA THR A 124 -16.32 4.41 -21.90
C THR A 124 -17.47 4.25 -20.91
N MET A 125 -17.33 4.76 -19.68
CA MET A 125 -18.42 4.79 -18.69
C MET A 125 -19.55 5.75 -19.11
N ILE A 126 -19.23 6.90 -19.71
CA ILE A 126 -20.24 7.88 -20.15
C ILE A 126 -21.27 7.27 -21.11
N PRO A 127 -20.87 6.59 -22.21
CA PRO A 127 -21.80 5.85 -23.07
C PRO A 127 -22.63 4.79 -22.33
N TYR A 128 -22.03 4.09 -21.36
CA TYR A 128 -22.72 3.03 -20.63
C TYR A 128 -23.85 3.60 -19.76
N ASP A 129 -23.61 4.69 -19.05
CA ASP A 129 -24.62 5.37 -18.25
C ASP A 129 -25.77 5.91 -19.12
N MET A 130 -25.47 6.42 -20.32
CA MET A 130 -26.50 6.83 -21.27
C MET A 130 -27.37 5.64 -21.71
N VAL A 131 -26.77 4.50 -22.06
CA VAL A 131 -27.51 3.29 -22.46
C VAL A 131 -28.38 2.77 -21.32
N VAL A 132 -27.88 2.78 -20.07
CA VAL A 132 -28.66 2.40 -18.89
C VAL A 132 -29.87 3.32 -18.72
N LEU A 133 -29.69 4.64 -18.88
CA LEU A 133 -30.78 5.61 -18.85
C LEU A 133 -31.82 5.37 -19.96
N GLU A 134 -31.39 5.06 -21.18
CA GLU A 134 -32.30 4.73 -22.28
C GLU A 134 -33.09 3.44 -22.01
N LEU A 135 -32.42 2.39 -21.49
CA LEU A 135 -33.07 1.15 -21.09
C LEU A 135 -34.09 1.35 -19.97
N GLN A 136 -33.77 2.18 -18.97
CA GLN A 136 -34.70 2.52 -17.90
C GLN A 136 -35.94 3.25 -18.42
N LYS A 137 -35.77 4.21 -19.35
CA LYS A 137 -36.89 4.90 -20.00
C LYS A 137 -37.74 3.93 -20.82
N ALA A 138 -37.11 3.05 -21.60
CA ALA A 138 -37.82 2.03 -22.38
C ALA A 138 -38.61 1.08 -21.49
N ASN A 139 -38.03 0.62 -20.38
CA ASN A 139 -38.72 -0.22 -19.40
C ASN A 139 -39.88 0.51 -18.72
N GLY A 140 -39.73 1.79 -18.38
CA GLY A 140 -40.81 2.61 -17.84
C GLY A 140 -41.99 2.71 -18.81
N HIS A 141 -41.71 2.97 -20.08
CA HIS A 141 -42.75 3.03 -21.11
C HIS A 141 -43.44 1.68 -21.33
N LEU A 142 -42.67 0.58 -21.34
CA LEU A 142 -43.22 -0.77 -21.45
C LEU A 142 -44.16 -1.09 -20.26
N ALA A 143 -43.78 -0.68 -19.05
CA ALA A 143 -44.61 -0.86 -17.86
C ALA A 143 -45.94 -0.09 -17.97
N GLU A 144 -45.90 1.15 -18.46
CA GLU A 144 -47.12 1.94 -18.73
C GLU A 144 -48.03 1.25 -19.76
N MET A 145 -47.45 0.76 -20.87
CA MET A 145 -48.21 0.02 -21.90
C MET A 145 -48.85 -1.26 -21.36
N ILE A 146 -48.18 -1.98 -20.46
CA ILE A 146 -48.74 -3.18 -19.82
C ILE A 146 -49.95 -2.80 -18.97
N VAL A 147 -49.86 -1.74 -18.16
CA VAL A 147 -50.97 -1.25 -17.34
C VAL A 147 -52.16 -0.81 -18.21
N GLU A 148 -51.89 -0.11 -19.31
CA GLU A 148 -52.93 0.29 -20.26
C GLU A 148 -53.61 -0.93 -20.90
N HIS A 149 -52.83 -1.93 -21.31
CA HIS A 149 -53.35 -3.17 -21.88
C HIS A 149 -54.21 -3.95 -20.88
N GLU A 150 -53.78 -4.09 -19.63
CA GLU A 150 -54.54 -4.75 -18.56
C GLU A 150 -55.89 -4.04 -18.30
N SER A 151 -55.89 -2.71 -18.32
CA SER A 151 -57.11 -1.89 -18.21
C SER A 151 -58.07 -2.10 -19.39
N LEU A 152 -57.53 -2.18 -20.60
CA LEU A 152 -58.32 -2.43 -21.81
C LEU A 152 -58.91 -3.85 -21.80
N GLU A 153 -58.15 -4.86 -21.39
CA GLU A 153 -58.64 -6.23 -21.23
C GLU A 153 -59.73 -6.33 -20.16
N ALA A 154 -59.58 -5.63 -19.03
CA ALA A 154 -60.61 -5.57 -18.00
C ALA A 154 -61.91 -4.96 -18.57
N SER A 155 -61.80 -3.86 -19.31
CA SER A 155 -62.94 -3.21 -19.97
C SER A 155 -63.60 -4.11 -21.02
N HIS A 156 -62.81 -4.83 -21.81
CA HIS A 156 -63.31 -5.78 -22.79
C HIS A 156 -64.07 -6.94 -22.12
N ARG A 157 -63.52 -7.52 -21.05
CA ARG A 157 -64.19 -8.59 -20.28
C ARG A 157 -65.53 -8.13 -19.73
N GLU A 158 -65.60 -6.89 -19.23
CA GLU A 158 -66.85 -6.31 -18.73
C GLU A 158 -67.87 -6.09 -19.85
N ALA A 159 -67.44 -5.62 -21.02
CA ALA A 159 -68.30 -5.48 -22.19
C ALA A 159 -68.89 -6.83 -22.65
N ILE A 160 -68.09 -7.90 -22.67
CA ILE A 160 -68.55 -9.26 -22.98
C ILE A 160 -69.63 -9.70 -21.98
N ARG A 161 -69.39 -9.54 -20.67
CA ARG A 161 -70.36 -9.90 -19.63
C ARG A 161 -71.70 -9.17 -19.80
N LYS A 162 -71.66 -7.88 -20.12
CA LYS A 162 -72.87 -7.08 -20.40
C LYS A 162 -73.60 -7.58 -21.64
N LEU A 163 -72.85 -7.88 -22.71
CA LEU A 163 -73.41 -8.42 -23.95
C LEU A 163 -74.10 -9.77 -23.72
N ASP A 164 -73.44 -10.68 -22.99
CA ASP A 164 -74.00 -11.99 -22.64
C ASP A 164 -75.25 -11.83 -21.77
N SER A 165 -75.21 -10.94 -20.76
CA SER A 165 -76.37 -10.65 -19.92
C SER A 165 -77.56 -10.11 -20.73
N ALA A 166 -77.30 -9.19 -21.65
CA ALA A 166 -78.32 -8.66 -22.57
C ALA A 166 -78.86 -9.76 -23.50
N ARG A 167 -78.00 -10.64 -24.01
CA ARG A 167 -78.38 -11.79 -24.83
C ARG A 167 -79.31 -12.74 -24.05
N PHE A 168 -78.98 -13.06 -22.81
CA PHE A 168 -79.82 -13.90 -21.95
C PHE A 168 -81.16 -13.23 -21.63
N ALA A 169 -81.19 -11.93 -21.37
CA ALA A 169 -82.42 -11.18 -21.14
C ALA A 169 -83.34 -11.18 -22.38
N LEU A 170 -82.77 -10.98 -23.58
CA LEU A 170 -83.50 -11.06 -24.84
C LEU A 170 -84.07 -12.46 -25.09
N LEU A 171 -83.26 -13.51 -24.91
CA LEU A 171 -83.73 -14.89 -25.06
C LEU A 171 -84.88 -15.18 -24.10
N ARG A 172 -84.77 -14.75 -22.83
CA ARG A 172 -85.82 -14.91 -21.84
C ARG A 172 -87.12 -14.20 -22.25
N LEU A 173 -87.04 -12.96 -22.73
CA LEU A 173 -88.20 -12.21 -23.23
C LEU A 173 -88.87 -12.93 -24.40
N ILE A 174 -88.09 -13.48 -25.34
CA ILE A 174 -88.63 -14.26 -26.47
C ILE A 174 -89.39 -15.49 -25.98
N PHE A 175 -88.85 -16.23 -25.01
CA PHE A 175 -89.53 -17.42 -24.46
C PHE A 175 -90.78 -17.07 -23.64
N GLU A 176 -90.79 -15.94 -22.94
CA GLU A 176 -91.95 -15.47 -22.15
C GLU A 176 -93.06 -14.85 -23.03
N THR A 177 -92.74 -14.37 -24.24
CA THR A 177 -93.70 -13.72 -25.15
C THR A 177 -94.15 -14.60 -26.31
N SER A 178 -93.56 -15.79 -26.48
CA SER A 178 -93.97 -16.74 -27.51
C SER A 178 -95.32 -17.37 -27.16
N PRO A 179 -96.37 -17.21 -27.98
CA PRO A 179 -97.68 -17.82 -27.73
C PRO A 179 -97.57 -19.35 -27.83
N LYS A 180 -98.24 -20.04 -26.89
CA LYS A 180 -98.41 -21.50 -26.93
C LYS A 180 -99.24 -21.94 -28.12
#